data_AF-X1KQR6-F1
#
_entry.id   AF-X1KQR6-F1
#
_cell.length_a   1.000
_cell.length_b   1.000
_cell.length_c   1.000
_cell.angle_alpha   90.00
_cell.angle_beta   90.00
_cell.angle_gamma   90.00
#
_symmetry.space_group_name_H-M   'P 1'
#
loop_
_entity.id
_entity.type
_entity.pdbx_description
1 polymer ?
#
loop_
_entity_poly.entity_id
_entity_poly.type
_entity_poly.pdbx_seq_one_letter_code
_entity_poly.pdbx_strand_id
1 'polypeptide(L)'
;MTYAGKNELYLFLLSQEGYVVRSVSISRDSLNNLITECYRLCGSRDAKRLYNEGKLMGWSWIDDGSDFYNEEVAPLKGMLSELYTYLIEPLEEELSSAEVVTIIPSGNLYYVPWGALLDAEGDSLIFLSERYNWNILTSTELWKCIQRREGKHKRLRSLVLVGNPAGSNPPLEYAEGEVTSIEQIYPNSTTLTGIEATEPQVISITPQGQALHLATHCNLDTESPWESYIQLARTDSTDGKWTMSEVSGQSWGKMQLVTLSACQTALGGERPGLEFISMATAFSLA
;
A
#
# COMPACT_ATOMS: atom_id res chain seq x y z
N MET A 1 -1.25 10.34 14.24
CA MET A 1 -2.37 9.57 14.83
C MET A 1 -1.74 8.35 15.50
N THR A 2 -1.98 7.88 16.72
CA THR A 2 -3.00 8.07 17.76
C THR A 2 -2.40 7.51 19.07
N TYR A 3 -2.91 7.90 20.23
CA TYR A 3 -2.68 7.13 21.47
C TYR A 3 -3.99 6.42 21.81
N ALA A 4 -3.97 5.09 21.89
CA ALA A 4 -5.06 4.37 22.52
C ALA A 4 -4.75 4.26 24.01
N GLY A 5 -5.45 5.05 24.83
CA GLY A 5 -5.59 4.74 26.24
C GLY A 5 -6.35 3.41 26.40
N LYS A 6 -6.52 2.92 27.64
CA LYS A 6 -7.17 1.62 27.85
C LYS A 6 -8.57 1.55 27.20
N ASN A 7 -9.32 2.66 27.22
CA ASN A 7 -10.72 2.75 26.76
C ASN A 7 -11.01 3.93 25.80
N GLU A 8 -10.00 4.69 25.39
CA GLU A 8 -10.19 5.85 24.50
C GLU A 8 -9.12 5.90 23.42
N LEU A 9 -9.54 6.26 22.21
CA LEU A 9 -8.69 6.56 21.07
C LEU A 9 -8.57 8.08 20.91
N TYR A 10 -7.33 8.60 20.91
CA TYR A 10 -7.07 10.01 20.61
C TYR A 10 -6.63 10.19 19.16
N LEU A 11 -7.40 10.97 18.40
CA LEU A 11 -7.09 11.42 17.05
C LEU A 11 -6.49 12.82 17.09
N PHE A 12 -5.38 13.01 16.41
CA PHE A 12 -4.66 14.28 16.32
C PHE A 12 -4.68 14.74 14.87
N LEU A 13 -5.28 15.89 14.62
CA LEU A 13 -5.29 16.56 13.33
C LEU A 13 -4.42 17.82 13.41
N LEU A 14 -3.54 17.98 12.43
CA LEU A 14 -2.65 19.13 12.29
C LEU A 14 -2.93 19.76 10.93
N SER A 15 -3.18 21.07 10.91
CA SER A 15 -3.40 21.85 9.69
C SER A 15 -2.58 23.15 9.74
N GLN A 16 -2.63 23.95 8.67
CA GLN A 16 -2.02 25.28 8.67
C GLN A 16 -2.70 26.23 9.66
N GLU A 17 -3.97 25.98 10.00
CA GLU A 17 -4.78 26.81 10.88
C GLU A 17 -4.62 26.46 12.37
N GLY A 18 -4.02 25.30 12.67
CA GLY A 18 -3.76 24.88 14.03
C GLY A 18 -3.79 23.37 14.21
N TYR A 19 -4.25 22.92 15.38
CA TYR A 19 -4.42 21.51 15.68
C TYR A 19 -5.75 21.25 16.38
N VAL A 20 -6.29 20.07 16.13
CA VAL A 20 -7.50 19.56 16.77
C VAL A 20 -7.20 18.20 17.37
N VAL A 21 -7.73 17.94 18.56
CA VAL A 21 -7.69 16.63 19.21
C VAL A 21 -9.13 16.17 19.43
N ARG A 22 -9.42 14.94 19.00
CA ARG A 22 -10.69 14.26 19.26
C ARG A 22 -10.43 13.00 20.07
N SER A 23 -11.33 12.69 20.98
CA SER A 23 -11.35 11.43 21.71
C SER A 23 -12.57 10.62 21.28
N VAL A 24 -12.35 9.33 21.03
CA VAL A 24 -13.38 8.39 20.60
C VAL A 24 -13.43 7.24 21.60
N SER A 25 -14.62 6.90 22.07
CA SER A 25 -14.84 5.86 23.07
C SER A 25 -14.72 4.46 22.47
N ILE A 26 -13.50 3.97 22.35
CA ILE A 26 -13.19 2.60 21.93
C ILE A 26 -11.95 2.09 22.68
N SER A 27 -12.01 0.85 23.16
CA SER A 27 -10.86 0.22 23.80
C SER A 27 -9.79 -0.17 22.78
N ARG A 28 -8.53 -0.17 23.20
CA ARG A 28 -7.41 -0.60 22.35
C ARG A 28 -7.60 -2.02 21.81
N ASP A 29 -8.09 -2.92 22.65
CA ASP A 29 -8.30 -4.33 22.29
C ASP A 29 -9.44 -4.47 21.27
N SER A 30 -10.54 -3.73 21.46
CA SER A 30 -11.65 -3.69 20.50
C SER A 30 -11.20 -3.17 19.14
N LEU A 31 -10.47 -2.06 19.11
CA LEU A 31 -9.97 -1.47 17.86
C LEU A 31 -8.98 -2.43 17.17
N ASN A 32 -8.06 -3.03 17.93
CA ASN A 32 -7.09 -3.99 17.37
C ASN A 32 -7.78 -5.24 16.81
N ASN A 33 -8.82 -5.76 17.47
CA ASN A 33 -9.59 -6.89 16.97
C ASN A 33 -10.34 -6.53 15.68
N LEU A 34 -10.96 -5.35 15.63
CA LEU A 34 -11.64 -4.85 14.44
C LEU A 34 -10.67 -4.73 13.25
N ILE A 35 -9.50 -4.14 13.46
CA ILE A 35 -8.47 -4.01 12.43
C ILE A 35 -7.98 -5.39 11.96
N THR A 36 -7.66 -6.28 12.90
CA THR A 36 -7.15 -7.62 12.59
C THR A 36 -8.17 -8.42 11.78
N GLU A 37 -9.44 -8.38 12.15
CA GLU A 37 -10.49 -9.13 11.46
C GLU A 37 -10.82 -8.51 10.10
N CYS A 38 -10.86 -7.18 10.01
CA CYS A 38 -11.00 -6.48 8.73
C CYS A 38 -9.85 -6.83 7.79
N TYR A 39 -8.60 -6.78 8.28
CA TYR A 39 -7.42 -7.16 7.52
C TYR A 39 -7.48 -8.63 7.10
N ARG A 40 -7.96 -9.53 7.97
CA ARG A 40 -8.17 -10.94 7.64
C ARG A 40 -9.20 -11.11 6.53
N LEU A 41 -10.30 -10.36 6.53
CA LEU A 41 -11.31 -10.41 5.47
C LEU A 41 -10.83 -9.74 4.16
N CYS A 42 -9.96 -8.73 4.23
CA CYS A 42 -9.29 -8.20 3.04
C CYS A 42 -8.25 -9.19 2.49
N GLY A 43 -7.55 -9.92 3.37
CA GLY A 43 -6.44 -10.81 3.04
C GLY A 43 -6.82 -12.28 2.80
N SER A 44 -8.04 -12.70 3.14
CA SER A 44 -8.55 -14.06 2.97
C SER A 44 -9.89 -13.99 2.22
N ARG A 45 -10.18 -14.82 1.22
CA ARG A 45 -9.77 -16.21 1.03
C ARG A 45 -9.59 -16.50 -0.45
N ASP A 46 -8.58 -17.32 -0.75
CA ASP A 46 -8.40 -18.14 -1.96
C ASP A 46 -9.01 -17.48 -3.19
N ALA A 47 -8.22 -16.83 -4.05
CA ALA A 47 -8.74 -16.23 -5.29
C ALA A 47 -9.70 -17.18 -6.02
N LYS A 48 -9.50 -18.51 -5.88
CA LYS A 48 -10.44 -19.57 -6.29
C LYS A 48 -11.89 -19.41 -5.82
N ARG A 49 -12.21 -18.76 -4.70
CA ARG A 49 -13.58 -18.43 -4.27
C ARG A 49 -14.17 -17.27 -5.06
N LEU A 50 -13.33 -16.34 -5.51
CA LEU A 50 -13.70 -15.40 -6.56
C LEU A 50 -13.78 -16.09 -7.92
N TYR A 51 -13.40 -17.36 -8.06
CA TYR A 51 -13.52 -18.11 -9.31
C TYR A 51 -14.48 -19.30 -9.17
N ASN A 52 -15.75 -19.12 -9.54
CA ASN A 52 -16.65 -20.27 -9.67
C ASN A 52 -16.56 -20.85 -11.10
N GLU A 53 -16.23 -22.14 -11.23
CA GLU A 53 -16.06 -22.83 -12.52
C GLU A 53 -15.14 -22.09 -13.53
N GLY A 54 -14.10 -21.43 -13.03
CA GLY A 54 -13.15 -20.68 -13.87
C GLY A 54 -13.64 -19.30 -14.33
N LYS A 55 -14.78 -18.82 -13.84
CA LYS A 55 -15.23 -17.43 -14.03
C LYS A 55 -15.02 -16.63 -12.77
N LEU A 56 -14.42 -15.45 -12.93
CA LEU A 56 -14.36 -14.47 -11.86
C LEU A 56 -15.80 -14.07 -11.47
N MET A 57 -16.26 -14.53 -10.30
CA MET A 57 -17.38 -13.96 -9.57
C MET A 57 -17.06 -12.48 -9.35
N GLY A 58 -17.89 -11.60 -9.90
CA GLY A 58 -17.76 -10.17 -9.63
C GLY A 58 -17.94 -9.91 -8.13
N TRP A 59 -17.07 -9.07 -7.57
CA TRP A 59 -17.28 -8.53 -6.23
C TRP A 59 -18.42 -7.50 -6.29
N SER A 60 -19.51 -7.75 -5.58
CA SER A 60 -20.66 -6.84 -5.48
C SER A 60 -20.84 -6.37 -4.05
N TRP A 61 -20.96 -5.07 -3.85
CA TRP A 61 -21.30 -4.47 -2.55
C TRP A 61 -22.80 -4.41 -2.27
N ILE A 62 -23.60 -4.85 -3.24
CA ILE A 62 -25.07 -4.92 -3.17
C ILE A 62 -25.45 -6.28 -2.62
N ASP A 63 -26.35 -6.29 -1.64
CA ASP A 63 -26.94 -7.50 -1.07
C ASP A 63 -27.75 -8.24 -2.13
N ASP A 64 -27.23 -9.38 -2.56
CA ASP A 64 -27.89 -10.31 -3.48
C ASP A 64 -28.46 -11.55 -2.76
N GLY A 65 -28.39 -11.58 -1.43
CA GLY A 65 -28.80 -12.69 -0.59
C GLY A 65 -27.92 -13.94 -0.69
N SER A 66 -26.79 -13.90 -1.42
CA SER A 66 -25.91 -15.05 -1.59
C SER A 66 -25.13 -15.38 -0.31
N ASP A 67 -24.73 -16.64 -0.17
CA ASP A 67 -23.84 -17.07 0.92
C ASP A 67 -22.51 -16.30 0.87
N PHE A 68 -21.98 -16.03 -0.33
CA PHE A 68 -20.76 -15.22 -0.49
C PHE A 68 -20.94 -13.80 0.04
N TYR A 69 -22.06 -13.14 -0.28
CA TYR A 69 -22.34 -11.81 0.27
C TYR A 69 -22.46 -11.86 1.79
N ASN A 70 -23.26 -12.78 2.32
CA ASN A 70 -23.53 -12.88 3.76
C ASN A 70 -22.28 -13.26 4.59
N GLU A 71 -21.40 -14.12 4.06
CA GLU A 71 -20.23 -14.62 4.79
C GLU A 71 -18.97 -13.77 4.60
N GLU A 72 -18.81 -13.08 3.46
CA GLU A 72 -17.57 -12.38 3.12
C GLU A 72 -17.79 -10.87 2.95
N VAL A 73 -18.79 -10.45 2.16
CA VAL A 73 -18.97 -9.03 1.82
C VAL A 73 -19.63 -8.24 2.95
N ALA A 74 -20.75 -8.73 3.50
CA ALA A 74 -21.51 -8.02 4.54
C ALA A 74 -20.67 -7.80 5.82
N PRO A 75 -19.91 -8.79 6.34
CA PRO A 75 -19.02 -8.56 7.47
C PRO A 75 -17.92 -7.55 7.16
N LEU A 76 -17.29 -7.63 5.99
CA LEU A 76 -16.25 -6.66 5.60
C LEU A 76 -16.83 -5.25 5.48
N LYS A 77 -17.98 -5.09 4.82
CA LYS A 77 -18.70 -3.82 4.70
C LYS A 77 -18.99 -3.21 6.08
N GLY A 78 -19.48 -4.02 7.02
CA GLY A 78 -19.73 -3.60 8.40
C GLY A 78 -18.46 -3.11 9.11
N MET A 79 -17.35 -3.84 8.98
CA MET A 79 -16.09 -3.47 9.62
C MET A 79 -15.45 -2.22 9.01
N LEU A 80 -15.50 -2.06 7.68
CA LEU A 80 -15.00 -0.85 7.00
C LEU A 80 -15.78 0.39 7.43
N SER A 81 -17.09 0.26 7.62
CA SER A 81 -17.95 1.34 8.11
C SER A 81 -17.71 1.65 9.59
N GLU A 82 -17.57 0.62 10.44
CA GLU A 82 -17.25 0.81 11.85
C GLU A 82 -15.87 1.48 12.04
N LEU A 83 -14.86 1.08 11.26
CA LEU A 83 -13.55 1.74 11.26
C LEU A 83 -13.64 3.19 10.78
N TYR A 84 -14.47 3.48 9.78
CA TYR A 84 -14.71 4.84 9.30
C TYR A 84 -15.28 5.73 10.42
N THR A 85 -16.31 5.26 11.12
CA THR A 85 -16.93 5.97 12.25
C THR A 85 -15.94 6.27 13.39
N TYR A 86 -15.01 5.36 13.68
CA TYR A 86 -14.02 5.62 14.74
C TYR A 86 -12.84 6.48 14.30
N LEU A 87 -12.43 6.42 13.02
CA LEU A 87 -11.16 6.99 12.58
C LEU A 87 -11.29 8.28 11.75
N ILE A 88 -12.40 8.46 11.05
CA ILE A 88 -12.59 9.54 10.05
C ILE A 88 -13.74 10.45 10.42
N GLU A 89 -14.93 9.89 10.73
CA GLU A 89 -16.14 10.64 11.08
C GLU A 89 -15.89 11.75 12.13
N PRO A 90 -15.11 11.55 13.21
CA PRO A 90 -14.87 12.58 14.23
C PRO A 90 -14.10 13.81 13.74
N LEU A 91 -13.50 13.74 12.55
CA LEU A 91 -12.66 14.76 11.92
C LEU A 91 -13.24 15.28 10.59
N GLU A 92 -14.41 14.81 10.17
CA GLU A 92 -14.94 15.11 8.83
C GLU A 92 -15.10 16.60 8.54
N GLU A 93 -15.53 17.37 9.55
CA GLU A 93 -15.70 18.81 9.41
C GLU A 93 -14.38 19.46 9.00
N GLU A 94 -13.29 19.13 9.68
CA GLU A 94 -11.96 19.65 9.37
C GLU A 94 -11.41 19.10 8.05
N LEU A 95 -11.64 17.81 7.75
CA LEU A 95 -11.15 17.17 6.54
C LEU A 95 -11.87 17.67 5.27
N SER A 96 -13.10 18.16 5.38
CA SER A 96 -13.89 18.63 4.23
C SER A 96 -13.23 19.77 3.43
N SER A 97 -12.36 20.54 4.06
CA SER A 97 -11.64 21.66 3.46
C SER A 97 -10.22 21.30 2.98
N ALA A 98 -9.76 20.09 3.26
CA ALA A 98 -8.39 19.67 2.97
C ALA A 98 -8.19 19.30 1.50
N GLU A 99 -7.12 19.80 0.88
CA GLU A 99 -6.74 19.39 -0.48
C GLU A 99 -6.19 17.95 -0.50
N VAL A 100 -5.41 17.59 0.52
CA VAL A 100 -4.82 16.27 0.71
C VAL A 100 -4.84 15.90 2.19
N VAL A 101 -5.30 14.68 2.50
CA VAL A 101 -5.30 14.09 3.84
C VAL A 101 -4.07 13.19 4.00
N THR A 102 -3.12 13.61 4.84
CA THR A 102 -1.95 12.79 5.18
C THR A 102 -2.18 12.04 6.48
N ILE A 103 -2.13 10.72 6.40
CA ILE A 103 -2.34 9.82 7.52
C ILE A 103 -0.98 9.37 8.05
N ILE A 104 -0.77 9.54 9.36
CA ILE A 104 0.44 9.08 10.05
C ILE A 104 -0.01 8.07 11.11
N PRO A 105 -0.08 6.77 10.77
CA PRO A 105 -0.57 5.74 11.67
C PRO A 105 0.48 5.31 12.71
N SER A 106 0.03 4.58 13.73
CA SER A 106 0.87 3.99 14.77
C SER A 106 0.35 2.62 15.18
N GLY A 107 1.25 1.64 15.36
CA GLY A 107 0.88 0.27 15.72
C GLY A 107 -0.05 -0.36 14.69
N ASN A 108 -1.10 -1.07 15.12
CA ASN A 108 -2.00 -1.79 14.22
C ASN A 108 -2.72 -0.90 13.19
N LEU A 109 -2.76 0.42 13.38
CA LEU A 109 -3.33 1.34 12.39
C LEU A 109 -2.62 1.31 11.03
N TYR A 110 -1.40 0.77 10.95
CA TYR A 110 -0.73 0.51 9.67
C TYR A 110 -1.47 -0.52 8.80
N TYR A 111 -2.28 -1.39 9.40
CA TYR A 111 -3.05 -2.43 8.71
C TYR A 111 -4.49 -2.04 8.38
N VAL A 112 -4.90 -0.82 8.72
CA VAL A 112 -6.21 -0.30 8.30
C VAL A 112 -6.20 -0.12 6.78
N PRO A 113 -7.20 -0.64 6.05
CA PRO A 113 -7.33 -0.42 4.62
C PRO A 113 -7.89 1.00 4.36
N TRP A 114 -7.10 2.03 4.66
CA TRP A 114 -7.53 3.43 4.70
C TRP A 114 -8.36 3.86 3.49
N GLY A 115 -7.89 3.52 2.28
CA GLY A 115 -8.58 3.87 1.05
C GLY A 115 -9.95 3.20 0.84
N ALA A 116 -10.22 2.11 1.55
CA ALA A 116 -11.46 1.34 1.51
C ALA A 116 -12.37 1.59 2.72
N LEU A 117 -11.98 2.47 3.65
CA LEU A 117 -12.88 2.89 4.72
C LEU A 117 -14.15 3.47 4.09
N LEU A 118 -15.29 3.09 4.66
CA LEU A 118 -16.57 3.21 4.00
C LEU A 118 -17.49 4.12 4.82
N ASP A 119 -17.88 5.23 4.20
CA ASP A 119 -19.01 6.02 4.66
C ASP A 119 -20.29 5.40 4.06
N ALA A 120 -21.14 4.86 4.91
CA ALA A 120 -22.35 4.14 4.52
C ALA A 120 -23.59 4.89 5.01
N GLU A 121 -24.21 5.67 4.12
CA GLU A 121 -25.50 6.33 4.36
C GLU A 121 -26.60 5.63 3.54
N GLY A 122 -27.37 4.75 4.19
CA GLY A 122 -28.41 3.96 3.53
C GLY A 122 -27.83 3.03 2.45
N ASP A 123 -28.28 3.20 1.21
CA ASP A 123 -27.79 2.43 0.05
C ASP A 123 -26.55 3.06 -0.62
N SER A 124 -26.15 4.28 -0.20
CA SER A 124 -24.98 4.97 -0.75
C SER A 124 -23.70 4.48 -0.07
N LEU A 125 -22.72 4.08 -0.88
CA LEU A 125 -21.42 3.62 -0.44
C LEU A 125 -20.38 4.58 -0.99
N ILE A 126 -19.72 5.33 -0.10
CA ILE A 126 -18.68 6.27 -0.48
C ILE A 126 -17.39 5.84 0.22
N PHE A 127 -16.40 5.40 -0.56
CA PHE A 127 -15.10 5.03 -0.03
C PHE A 127 -14.25 6.26 0.24
N LEU A 128 -13.35 6.19 1.22
CA LEU A 128 -12.43 7.28 1.56
C LEU A 128 -11.64 7.76 0.33
N SER A 129 -11.20 6.84 -0.54
CA SER A 129 -10.47 7.20 -1.77
C SER A 129 -11.31 7.94 -2.81
N GLU A 130 -12.64 7.88 -2.73
CA GLU A 130 -13.55 8.64 -3.58
C GLU A 130 -13.83 10.03 -3.00
N ARG A 131 -13.71 10.18 -1.68
CA ARG A 131 -14.01 11.43 -0.95
C ARG A 131 -12.79 12.34 -0.79
N TYR A 132 -11.59 11.78 -0.60
CA TYR A 132 -10.38 12.54 -0.29
C TYR A 132 -9.20 12.12 -1.16
N ASN A 133 -8.36 13.08 -1.56
CA ASN A 133 -6.99 12.77 -1.95
C ASN A 133 -6.21 12.47 -0.68
N TRP A 134 -5.52 11.32 -0.61
CA TRP A 134 -4.86 10.91 0.63
C TRP A 134 -3.52 10.24 0.38
N ASN A 135 -2.68 10.23 1.42
CA ASN A 135 -1.43 9.49 1.46
C ASN A 135 -1.11 9.02 2.89
N ILE A 136 -0.11 8.14 3.01
CA ILE A 136 0.44 7.73 4.30
C ILE A 136 1.88 8.22 4.40
N LEU A 137 2.25 8.75 5.57
CA LEU A 137 3.65 8.95 5.95
C LEU A 137 3.96 8.14 7.20
N THR A 138 5.15 7.54 7.22
CA THR A 138 5.63 6.77 8.38
C THR A 138 6.19 7.65 9.49
N SER A 139 6.52 8.91 9.17
CA SER A 139 7.10 9.87 10.10
C SER A 139 6.84 11.30 9.63
N THR A 140 6.72 12.23 10.59
CA THR A 140 6.52 13.66 10.30
C THR A 140 7.79 14.32 9.74
N GLU A 141 8.97 13.74 10.01
CA GLU A 141 10.25 14.21 9.48
C GLU A 141 10.32 14.10 7.96
N LEU A 142 9.67 13.10 7.36
CA LEU A 142 9.57 12.95 5.90
C LEU A 142 8.86 14.12 5.24
N TRP A 143 7.96 14.81 5.96
CA TRP A 143 7.29 16.01 5.45
C TRP A 143 8.29 17.08 5.00
N LYS A 144 9.39 17.26 5.75
CA LYS A 144 10.44 18.22 5.40
C LYS A 144 11.16 17.83 4.10
N CYS A 145 11.30 16.54 3.83
CA CYS A 145 11.88 16.05 2.58
C CYS A 145 10.94 16.29 1.39
N ILE A 146 9.63 16.11 1.59
CA ILE A 146 8.61 16.36 0.57
C ILE A 146 8.51 17.86 0.24
N GLN A 147 8.41 18.73 1.26
CA GLN A 147 8.35 20.18 1.07
C GLN A 147 9.54 20.76 0.28
N ARG A 148 10.75 20.22 0.48
CA ARG A 148 11.94 20.64 -0.29
C ARG A 148 11.84 20.36 -1.80
N ARG A 149 10.90 19.50 -2.20
CA ARG A 149 10.65 19.12 -3.60
C ARG A 149 9.41 19.81 -4.19
N GLU A 150 8.60 20.51 -3.39
CA GLU A 150 7.43 21.27 -3.85
C GLU A 150 7.79 22.29 -4.95
N GLY A 151 6.93 22.42 -5.96
CA GLY A 151 7.13 23.33 -7.09
C GLY A 151 8.08 22.83 -8.18
N LYS A 152 8.69 21.65 -8.04
CA LYS A 152 9.53 20.99 -9.06
C LYS A 152 8.79 19.86 -9.81
N HIS A 153 7.48 20.02 -10.03
CA HIS A 153 6.66 19.05 -10.78
C HIS A 153 7.09 19.01 -12.25
N LYS A 154 8.11 18.20 -12.55
CA LYS A 154 8.44 17.85 -13.92
C LYS A 154 7.65 16.59 -14.25
N ARG A 155 6.89 16.64 -15.35
CA ARG A 155 6.28 15.44 -15.94
C ARG A 155 7.36 14.35 -16.02
N LEU A 156 7.07 13.17 -15.50
CA LEU A 156 7.95 12.01 -15.61
C LEU A 156 8.16 11.71 -17.09
N ARG A 157 9.43 11.64 -17.51
CA ARG A 157 9.80 11.42 -18.91
C ARG A 157 10.51 10.10 -19.13
N SER A 158 11.28 9.62 -18.17
CA SER A 158 11.99 8.33 -18.26
C SER A 158 11.57 7.42 -17.12
N LEU A 159 11.11 6.22 -17.47
CA LEU A 159 10.69 5.19 -16.53
C LEU A 159 11.61 3.97 -16.68
N VAL A 160 11.82 3.26 -15.58
CA VAL A 160 12.34 1.91 -15.58
C VAL A 160 11.17 0.99 -15.24
N LEU A 161 10.90 0.02 -16.11
CA LEU A 161 9.78 -0.90 -15.98
C LEU A 161 10.33 -2.31 -15.83
N VAL A 162 9.92 -3.02 -14.79
CA VAL A 162 10.32 -4.41 -14.54
C VAL A 162 9.07 -5.26 -14.44
N GLY A 163 8.97 -6.30 -15.28
CA GLY A 163 7.78 -7.14 -15.35
C GLY A 163 8.12 -8.62 -15.44
N ASN A 164 7.44 -9.45 -14.65
CA ASN A 164 7.55 -10.92 -14.69
C ASN A 164 9.00 -11.46 -14.78
N PRO A 165 9.88 -11.23 -13.79
CA PRO A 165 11.23 -11.76 -13.83
C PRO A 165 11.26 -13.28 -13.91
N ALA A 166 12.26 -13.84 -14.60
CA ALA A 166 12.41 -15.29 -14.75
C ALA A 166 12.56 -15.97 -13.38
N GLY A 167 11.85 -17.09 -13.18
CA GLY A 167 11.79 -17.77 -11.90
C GLY A 167 10.65 -17.29 -10.98
N SER A 168 9.82 -16.35 -11.42
CA SER A 168 8.55 -16.01 -10.76
C SER A 168 7.67 -17.25 -10.62
N ASN A 169 7.30 -17.59 -9.38
CA ASN A 169 6.48 -18.75 -9.09
C ASN A 169 5.41 -18.40 -8.04
N PRO A 170 4.11 -18.41 -8.39
CA PRO A 170 3.58 -18.71 -9.72
C PRO A 170 4.00 -17.66 -10.77
N PRO A 171 3.97 -17.99 -12.08
CA PRO A 171 4.18 -17.00 -13.13
C PRO A 171 3.20 -15.82 -13.02
N LEU A 172 3.66 -14.61 -13.31
CA LEU A 172 2.83 -13.39 -13.34
C LEU A 172 2.39 -13.12 -14.78
N GLU A 173 1.42 -13.91 -15.27
CA GLU A 173 1.00 -13.95 -16.68
C GLU A 173 0.62 -12.58 -17.27
N TYR A 174 0.17 -11.64 -16.43
CA TYR A 174 -0.26 -10.31 -16.85
C TYR A 174 0.80 -9.22 -16.66
N ALA A 175 1.89 -9.48 -15.93
CA ALA A 175 2.87 -8.45 -15.57
C ALA A 175 3.68 -7.93 -16.77
N GLU A 176 3.95 -8.78 -17.79
CA GLU A 176 4.58 -8.32 -19.04
C GLU A 176 3.64 -7.40 -19.83
N GLY A 177 2.34 -7.74 -19.87
CA GLY A 177 1.32 -6.91 -20.49
C GLY A 177 1.13 -5.56 -19.78
N GLU A 178 1.23 -5.54 -18.45
CA GLU A 178 1.21 -4.34 -17.63
C GLU A 178 2.34 -3.37 -18.01
N VAL A 179 3.59 -3.83 -17.99
CA VAL A 179 4.74 -2.97 -18.33
C VAL A 179 4.73 -2.54 -19.80
N THR A 180 4.31 -3.42 -20.71
CA THR A 180 4.14 -3.07 -22.13
C THR A 180 3.11 -1.96 -22.32
N SER A 181 2.01 -2.00 -21.58
CA SER A 181 0.96 -0.96 -21.64
C SER A 181 1.47 0.38 -21.12
N ILE A 182 2.29 0.38 -20.06
CA ILE A 182 2.92 1.58 -19.52
C ILE A 182 3.93 2.16 -20.53
N GLU A 183 4.74 1.32 -21.16
CA GLU A 183 5.72 1.73 -22.17
C GLU A 183 5.05 2.43 -23.36
N GLN A 184 3.87 1.99 -23.80
CA GLN A 184 3.11 2.68 -24.85
C GLN A 184 2.70 4.11 -24.48
N ILE A 185 2.45 4.38 -23.20
CA ILE A 185 2.10 5.72 -22.68
C ILE A 185 3.38 6.55 -22.47
N TYR A 186 4.47 5.91 -22.07
CA TYR A 186 5.76 6.51 -21.78
C TYR A 186 6.86 5.92 -22.68
N PRO A 187 6.98 6.37 -23.95
CA PRO A 187 7.86 5.73 -24.94
C PRO A 187 9.37 5.88 -24.67
N ASN A 188 9.78 6.70 -23.70
CA ASN A 188 11.17 6.83 -23.26
C ASN A 188 11.42 5.97 -22.00
N SER A 189 10.82 4.77 -21.95
CA SER A 189 11.00 3.81 -20.85
C SER A 189 12.07 2.78 -21.20
N THR A 190 12.74 2.26 -20.18
CA THR A 190 13.57 1.05 -20.30
C THR A 190 12.83 -0.09 -19.62
N THR A 191 12.46 -1.10 -20.40
CA THR A 191 11.71 -2.27 -19.91
C THR A 191 12.65 -3.47 -19.76
N LEU A 192 12.57 -4.17 -18.63
CA LEU A 192 13.26 -5.43 -18.36
C LEU A 192 12.23 -6.50 -17.98
N THR A 193 12.21 -7.63 -18.70
CA THR A 193 11.32 -8.76 -18.41
C THR A 193 12.06 -10.09 -18.45
N GLY A 194 11.43 -11.14 -17.90
CA GLY A 194 11.96 -12.49 -17.97
C GLY A 194 13.40 -12.59 -17.47
N ILE A 195 14.29 -13.15 -18.29
CA ILE A 195 15.71 -13.35 -17.94
C ILE A 195 16.53 -12.05 -17.87
N GLU A 196 16.03 -10.94 -18.42
CA GLU A 196 16.72 -9.64 -18.41
C GLU A 196 16.38 -8.81 -17.16
N ALA A 197 15.35 -9.20 -16.42
CA ALA A 197 14.96 -8.56 -15.16
C ALA A 197 15.86 -9.00 -13.99
N THR A 198 17.17 -8.92 -14.18
CA THR A 198 18.17 -9.31 -13.17
C THR A 198 18.49 -8.14 -12.23
N GLU A 199 18.89 -8.47 -11.01
CA GLU A 199 19.29 -7.48 -10.01
C GLU A 199 20.39 -6.52 -10.50
N PRO A 200 21.52 -6.97 -11.10
CA PRO A 200 22.54 -6.03 -11.60
C PRO A 200 22.02 -5.11 -12.70
N GLN A 201 21.15 -5.61 -13.59
CA GLN A 201 20.59 -4.79 -14.66
C GLN A 201 19.65 -3.73 -14.10
N VAL A 202 18.72 -4.11 -13.22
CA VAL A 202 17.79 -3.17 -12.56
C VAL A 202 18.54 -2.09 -11.78
N ILE A 203 19.51 -2.49 -10.94
CA ILE A 203 20.31 -1.55 -10.13
C ILE A 203 21.10 -0.59 -11.02
N SER A 204 21.64 -1.06 -12.16
CA SER A 204 22.46 -0.20 -13.04
C SER A 204 21.66 0.90 -13.75
N ILE A 205 20.38 0.66 -14.07
CA ILE A 205 19.56 1.59 -14.86
C ILE A 205 18.68 2.50 -14.00
N THR A 206 18.30 2.06 -12.79
CA THR A 206 17.41 2.80 -11.90
C THR A 206 17.87 4.24 -11.59
N PRO A 207 19.17 4.57 -11.39
CA PRO A 207 19.58 5.95 -11.13
C PRO A 207 19.33 6.92 -12.29
N GLN A 208 19.13 6.39 -13.51
CA GLN A 208 18.88 7.16 -14.73
C GLN A 208 17.39 7.44 -14.95
N GLY A 209 16.52 6.60 -14.36
CA GLY A 209 15.07 6.74 -14.40
C GLY A 209 14.55 7.82 -13.45
N GLN A 210 13.41 8.41 -13.79
CA GLN A 210 12.66 9.28 -12.88
C GLN A 210 11.58 8.52 -12.12
N ALA A 211 11.12 7.39 -12.65
CA ALA A 211 10.20 6.50 -11.97
C ALA A 211 10.57 5.04 -12.21
N LEU A 212 10.26 4.19 -11.23
CA LEU A 212 10.46 2.74 -11.28
C LEU A 212 9.11 2.06 -11.08
N HIS A 213 8.73 1.17 -11.98
CA HIS A 213 7.55 0.33 -11.86
C HIS A 213 7.98 -1.13 -11.74
N LEU A 214 7.61 -1.78 -10.65
CA LEU A 214 7.95 -3.19 -10.37
C LEU A 214 6.65 -4.01 -10.37
N ALA A 215 6.43 -4.77 -11.43
CA ALA A 215 5.38 -5.78 -11.56
C ALA A 215 5.98 -7.18 -11.36
N THR A 216 6.23 -7.52 -10.10
CA THR A 216 7.02 -8.70 -9.69
C THR A 216 6.40 -9.37 -8.47
N HIS A 217 6.97 -10.50 -8.02
CA HIS A 217 6.72 -10.96 -6.66
C HIS A 217 7.53 -10.14 -5.65
N CYS A 218 6.99 -10.04 -4.45
CA CYS A 218 7.70 -9.56 -3.28
C CYS A 218 7.40 -10.53 -2.14
N ASN A 219 8.46 -10.92 -1.41
CA ASN A 219 8.37 -11.84 -0.29
C ASN A 219 8.64 -11.06 0.99
N LEU A 220 7.64 -11.00 1.87
CA LEU A 220 7.79 -10.50 3.23
C LEU A 220 8.36 -11.60 4.14
N ASP A 221 9.47 -11.32 4.81
CA ASP A 221 9.97 -12.13 5.92
C ASP A 221 9.54 -11.48 7.24
N THR A 222 8.54 -12.07 7.90
CA THR A 222 7.96 -11.50 9.13
C THR A 222 8.88 -11.64 10.35
N GLU A 223 9.87 -12.52 10.29
CA GLU A 223 10.83 -12.78 11.36
C GLU A 223 12.05 -11.88 11.22
N SER A 224 12.52 -11.68 9.99
CA SER A 224 13.64 -10.82 9.61
C SER A 224 13.23 -9.85 8.50
N PRO A 225 12.49 -8.77 8.80
CA PRO A 225 11.93 -7.88 7.77
C PRO A 225 12.96 -7.32 6.78
N TRP A 226 14.19 -7.07 7.21
CA TRP A 226 15.28 -6.57 6.36
C TRP A 226 15.76 -7.57 5.28
N GLU A 227 15.41 -8.86 5.44
CA GLU A 227 15.64 -9.94 4.47
C GLU A 227 14.47 -10.12 3.51
N SER A 228 13.38 -9.35 3.68
CA SER A 228 12.30 -9.28 2.69
C SER A 228 12.85 -8.77 1.37
N TYR A 229 12.35 -9.28 0.25
CA TYR A 229 12.96 -9.01 -1.05
C TYR A 229 11.94 -8.92 -2.18
N ILE A 230 12.32 -8.14 -3.19
CA ILE A 230 11.70 -8.15 -4.51
C ILE A 230 12.35 -9.27 -5.31
N GLN A 231 11.55 -10.17 -5.86
CA GLN A 231 12.06 -11.29 -6.63
C GLN A 231 12.42 -10.84 -8.05
N LEU A 232 13.68 -11.02 -8.41
CA LEU A 232 14.27 -10.73 -9.71
C LEU A 232 14.84 -12.02 -10.34
N ALA A 233 15.26 -11.93 -11.60
CA ALA A 233 15.86 -13.05 -12.31
C ALA A 233 17.22 -13.41 -11.70
N ARG A 234 17.40 -14.69 -11.41
CA ARG A 234 18.66 -15.26 -10.90
C ARG A 234 19.73 -15.25 -11.98
N THR A 235 20.98 -15.03 -11.58
CA THR A 235 22.15 -15.16 -12.43
C THR A 235 23.18 -16.10 -11.79
N ASP A 236 24.31 -16.34 -12.44
CA ASP A 236 25.43 -17.06 -11.83
C ASP A 236 26.06 -16.28 -10.66
N SER A 237 25.88 -14.96 -10.63
CA SER A 237 26.47 -14.05 -9.63
C SER A 237 25.49 -13.54 -8.57
N THR A 238 24.18 -13.62 -8.80
CA THR A 238 23.15 -13.07 -7.91
C THR A 238 22.05 -14.10 -7.67
N ASP A 239 21.52 -14.12 -6.45
CA ASP A 239 20.48 -15.07 -6.04
C ASP A 239 19.06 -14.63 -6.43
N GLY A 240 18.92 -13.50 -7.12
CA GLY A 240 17.65 -12.94 -7.60
C GLY A 240 16.80 -12.32 -6.49
N LYS A 241 17.38 -11.98 -5.34
CA LYS A 241 16.68 -11.34 -4.23
C LYS A 241 17.20 -9.93 -4.03
N TRP A 242 16.44 -8.95 -4.47
CA TRP A 242 16.75 -7.56 -4.16
C TRP A 242 16.12 -7.19 -2.82
N THR A 243 16.92 -7.26 -1.76
CA THR A 243 16.50 -7.18 -0.37
C THR A 243 16.19 -5.75 0.07
N MET A 244 15.37 -5.60 1.12
CA MET A 244 15.13 -4.30 1.77
C MET A 244 16.44 -3.63 2.23
N SER A 245 17.39 -4.42 2.73
CA SER A 245 18.72 -3.93 3.11
C SER A 245 19.45 -3.29 1.95
N GLU A 246 19.48 -3.94 0.78
CA GLU A 246 20.12 -3.41 -0.44
C GLU A 246 19.40 -2.18 -0.97
N VAL A 247 18.06 -2.22 -1.04
CA VAL A 247 17.22 -1.08 -1.46
C VAL A 247 17.50 0.15 -0.60
N SER A 248 17.58 -0.03 0.72
CA SER A 248 17.82 1.07 1.67
C SER A 248 19.20 1.72 1.55
N GLY A 249 20.19 0.97 1.04
CA GLY A 249 21.56 1.46 0.82
C GLY A 249 21.83 1.97 -0.59
N GLN A 250 20.85 1.89 -1.50
CA GLN A 250 21.05 2.19 -2.91
C GLN A 250 21.05 3.70 -3.20
N SER A 251 21.83 4.11 -4.20
CA SER A 251 21.75 5.46 -4.74
C SER A 251 20.67 5.55 -5.82
N TRP A 252 19.67 6.40 -5.60
CA TRP A 252 18.50 6.50 -6.48
C TRP A 252 18.59 7.59 -7.55
N GLY A 253 19.67 8.38 -7.57
CA GLY A 253 19.92 9.37 -8.62
C GLY A 253 18.74 10.33 -8.86
N LYS A 254 18.08 10.19 -10.02
CA LYS A 254 16.96 11.05 -10.45
C LYS A 254 15.57 10.55 -10.02
N MET A 255 15.48 9.43 -9.30
CA MET A 255 14.22 8.78 -8.94
C MET A 255 13.30 9.73 -8.16
N GLN A 256 12.02 9.72 -8.54
CA GLN A 256 10.97 10.55 -7.95
C GLN A 256 9.76 9.72 -7.49
N LEU A 257 9.54 8.56 -8.10
CA LEU A 257 8.40 7.70 -7.83
C LEU A 257 8.79 6.23 -7.98
N VAL A 258 8.34 5.40 -7.05
CA VAL A 258 8.41 3.95 -7.18
C VAL A 258 7.01 3.38 -7.03
N THR A 259 6.60 2.55 -7.98
CA THR A 259 5.34 1.82 -7.96
C THR A 259 5.65 0.34 -7.72
N LEU A 260 5.10 -0.20 -6.63
CA LEU A 260 5.29 -1.57 -6.19
C LEU A 260 4.04 -2.39 -6.49
N SER A 261 3.90 -2.85 -7.74
CA SER A 261 2.86 -3.80 -8.17
C SER A 261 3.31 -5.22 -7.79
N ALA A 262 3.40 -5.47 -6.48
CA ALA A 262 3.91 -6.71 -5.92
C ALA A 262 3.26 -7.03 -4.56
N CYS A 263 3.25 -8.32 -4.19
CA CYS A 263 2.59 -8.83 -3.00
C CYS A 263 3.15 -8.22 -1.71
N GLN A 264 2.27 -7.84 -0.77
CA GLN A 264 2.62 -7.49 0.63
C GLN A 264 3.67 -6.36 0.80
N THR A 265 3.85 -5.50 -0.20
CA THR A 265 4.92 -4.49 -0.24
C THR A 265 4.76 -3.34 0.76
N ALA A 266 3.53 -3.09 1.21
CA ALA A 266 3.21 -2.07 2.21
C ALA A 266 3.02 -2.64 3.63
N LEU A 267 3.20 -3.96 3.80
CA LEU A 267 3.02 -4.63 5.08
C LEU A 267 4.35 -4.80 5.80
N GLY A 268 4.35 -4.58 7.10
CA GLY A 268 5.47 -4.91 7.99
C GLY A 268 5.25 -6.17 8.81
N GLY A 269 6.21 -6.49 9.66
CA GLY A 269 6.16 -7.66 10.54
C GLY A 269 5.08 -7.55 11.62
N GLU A 270 4.55 -8.69 12.07
CA GLU A 270 3.45 -8.77 13.05
C GLU A 270 3.88 -8.45 14.50
N ARG A 271 5.17 -8.20 14.73
CA ARG A 271 5.68 -7.87 16.08
C ARG A 271 5.54 -6.38 16.36
N PRO A 272 5.23 -5.98 17.61
CA PRO A 272 5.18 -4.58 17.99
C PRO A 272 6.43 -3.81 17.59
N GLY A 273 6.25 -2.74 16.83
CA GLY A 273 7.33 -1.89 16.31
C GLY A 273 7.91 -2.33 14.95
N LEU A 274 7.42 -3.41 14.34
CA LEU A 274 7.81 -3.84 12.98
C LEU A 274 6.73 -3.53 11.93
N GLU A 275 5.57 -3.00 12.34
CA GLU A 275 4.42 -2.77 11.47
C GLU A 275 4.71 -1.74 10.37
N PHE A 276 5.63 -0.82 10.64
CA PHE A 276 6.09 0.18 9.68
C PHE A 276 7.29 -0.28 8.84
N ILE A 277 7.92 -1.41 9.14
CA ILE A 277 9.08 -1.90 8.39
C ILE A 277 8.57 -2.71 7.20
N SER A 278 8.39 -2.04 6.07
CA SER A 278 7.91 -2.62 4.82
C SER A 278 8.79 -2.28 3.63
N MET A 279 8.63 -2.99 2.51
CA MET A 279 9.37 -2.71 1.28
C MET A 279 9.20 -1.24 0.85
N ALA A 280 7.98 -0.70 0.93
CA ALA A 280 7.72 0.71 0.63
C ALA A 280 8.54 1.68 1.51
N THR A 281 8.76 1.34 2.79
CA THR A 281 9.61 2.15 3.66
C THR A 281 11.09 2.04 3.35
N ALA A 282 11.58 0.90 2.88
CA ALA A 282 12.97 0.77 2.42
C ALA A 282 13.28 1.76 1.29
N PHE A 283 12.36 1.91 0.32
CA PHE A 283 12.47 2.94 -0.73
C PHE A 283 12.35 4.37 -0.20
N SER A 284 11.55 4.59 0.85
CA SER A 284 11.36 5.93 1.44
C SER A 284 12.56 6.39 2.27
N LEU A 285 13.36 5.46 2.79
CA LEU A 285 14.55 5.74 3.60
C LEU A 285 15.79 6.10 2.76
N ALA A 286 15.77 5.80 1.47
CA ALA A 286 16.95 5.86 0.59
C ALA A 286 17.09 7.18 -0.21
#